data_AF-A0A538BX82-F1
#
_entry.id   AF-A0A538BX82-F1
#
_cell.length_a   1.000
_cell.length_b   1.000
_cell.length_c   1.000
_cell.angle_alpha   90.00
_cell.angle_beta   90.00
_cell.angle_gamma   90.00
#
_symmetry.space_group_name_H-M   'P 1'
#
loop_
_entity.id
_entity.type
_entity.pdbx_description
1 polymer ?
#
loop_
_entity_poly.entity_id
_entity_poly.type
_entity_poly.pdbx_seq_one_letter_code
_entity_poly.pdbx_strand_id
1 'polypeptide(L)'
;MSSVVDLSAWKRRRTEGETQTEPVPAGARLALPPAGLDDAAVGRLEEAVGRLHELVSTALDGQGRLEPKVETELLAIMGELTVGLITEAAVRAERLAAQLGGE
;
A
#
# COMPACT_ATOMS: atom_id res chain seq x y z
N MET A 1 -5.78 -19.77 15.07
CA MET A 1 -6.84 -18.77 14.86
C MET A 1 -6.23 -17.60 14.10
N SER A 2 -6.28 -17.64 12.77
CA SER A 2 -5.68 -16.60 11.91
C SER A 2 -6.78 -15.64 11.48
N SER A 3 -6.76 -14.40 11.98
CA SER A 3 -7.68 -13.35 11.55
C SER A 3 -7.10 -12.70 10.30
N VAL A 4 -7.40 -13.28 9.14
CA VAL A 4 -7.17 -12.62 7.85
C VAL A 4 -8.26 -11.58 7.72
N VAL A 5 -7.88 -10.31 7.58
CA VAL A 5 -8.82 -9.20 7.38
C VAL A 5 -9.53 -9.41 6.04
N ASP A 6 -10.84 -9.62 6.09
CA ASP A 6 -11.67 -9.77 4.91
C ASP A 6 -11.85 -8.40 4.22
N LEU A 7 -11.07 -8.18 3.16
CA LEU A 7 -11.06 -6.94 2.37
C LEU A 7 -12.42 -6.68 1.70
N SER A 8 -13.21 -7.72 1.45
CA SER A 8 -14.55 -7.61 0.86
C SER A 8 -15.55 -7.02 1.86
N ALA A 9 -15.44 -7.40 3.14
CA ALA A 9 -16.23 -6.84 4.23
C ALA A 9 -15.89 -5.35 4.47
N TRP A 10 -14.61 -4.97 4.36
CA TRP A 10 -14.18 -3.57 4.46
C TRP A 10 -14.76 -2.71 3.32
N LYS A 11 -14.72 -3.19 2.07
CA LYS A 11 -15.24 -2.48 0.90
C LYS A 11 -16.74 -2.23 0.99
N ARG A 12 -17.52 -3.25 1.40
CA ARG A 12 -18.98 -3.14 1.53
C ARG A 12 -19.40 -2.05 2.53
N ARG A 13 -18.68 -1.95 3.64
CA ARG A 13 -18.96 -0.96 4.70
C ARG A 13 -18.74 0.49 4.25
N ARG A 14 -17.81 0.72 3.32
CA ARG A 14 -17.55 2.05 2.71
C ARG A 14 -18.69 2.45 1.77
N THR A 15 -19.13 1.54 0.91
CA THR A 15 -20.20 1.80 -0.06
C THR A 15 -21.55 2.02 0.62
N GLU A 16 -21.83 1.32 1.71
CA GLU A 16 -23.07 1.50 2.50
C GLU A 16 -23.07 2.83 3.28
N GLY A 17 -21.90 3.33 3.69
CA GLY A 17 -21.76 4.63 4.38
C GLY A 17 -21.95 5.86 3.47
N GLU A 18 -21.89 5.71 2.14
CA GLU A 18 -22.05 6.80 1.16
C GLU A 18 -23.52 7.17 0.87
N THR A 19 -24.51 6.49 1.47
CA THR A 19 -25.94 6.70 1.14
C THR A 19 -26.65 7.70 2.07
N GLN A 20 -25.97 8.25 3.08
CA GLN A 20 -26.50 9.33 3.93
C GLN A 20 -25.71 10.63 3.73
N THR A 21 -25.93 11.28 2.60
CA THR A 21 -25.39 12.60 2.32
C THR A 21 -26.48 13.64 2.56
N GLU A 22 -26.48 14.24 3.76
CA GLU A 22 -27.04 15.57 3.94
C GLU A 22 -26.39 16.54 2.91
N PRO A 23 -27.14 17.50 2.36
CA PRO A 23 -26.62 18.40 1.34
C PRO A 23 -25.56 19.34 1.95
N VAL A 24 -24.29 19.04 1.70
CA VAL A 24 -23.14 19.86 2.14
C VAL A 24 -23.10 21.16 1.31
N PRO A 25 -22.98 22.34 1.93
CA PRO A 25 -22.93 23.62 1.20
C PRO A 25 -21.70 23.71 0.31
N ALA A 26 -21.89 24.32 -0.87
CA ALA A 26 -20.99 24.33 -2.03
C ALA A 26 -19.60 24.98 -1.85
N GLY A 27 -19.15 25.23 -0.62
CA GLY A 27 -17.85 25.85 -0.31
C GLY A 27 -16.81 24.93 0.33
N ALA A 28 -17.15 23.68 0.67
CA ALA A 28 -16.27 22.80 1.44
C ALA A 28 -15.99 21.45 0.74
N ARG A 29 -15.90 21.43 -0.59
CA ARG A 29 -15.24 20.31 -1.27
C ARG A 29 -13.73 20.46 -1.12
N LEU A 30 -13.21 20.11 0.06
CA LEU A 30 -11.86 19.56 0.11
C LEU A 30 -11.91 18.34 -0.82
N ALA A 31 -11.15 18.43 -1.91
CA ALA A 31 -11.16 17.45 -2.99
C ALA A 31 -10.93 16.06 -2.39
N LEU A 32 -12.00 15.27 -2.28
CA LEU A 32 -11.87 13.82 -2.19
C LEU A 32 -11.07 13.42 -3.45
N PRO A 33 -9.90 12.77 -3.31
CA PRO A 33 -9.15 12.33 -4.46
C PRO A 33 -10.08 11.48 -5.33
N PRO A 34 -10.07 11.67 -6.66
CA PRO A 34 -10.89 10.84 -7.54
C PRO A 34 -10.53 9.38 -7.28
N ALA A 35 -11.55 8.54 -7.04
CA ALA A 35 -11.40 7.14 -6.65
C ALA A 35 -10.44 6.32 -7.55
N GLY A 36 -10.19 6.77 -8.79
CA GLY A 36 -9.23 6.14 -9.70
C GLY A 36 -7.74 6.42 -9.40
N LEU A 37 -7.40 7.41 -8.57
CA LEU A 37 -6.00 7.61 -8.13
C LEU A 37 -5.58 6.51 -7.16
N ASP A 38 -6.51 6.07 -6.31
CA ASP A 38 -6.27 4.98 -5.37
C ASP A 38 -6.11 3.66 -6.12
N ASP A 39 -6.93 3.38 -7.14
CA ASP A 39 -6.78 2.17 -7.97
C ASP A 39 -5.42 2.12 -8.70
N ALA A 40 -4.95 3.24 -9.25
CA ALA A 40 -3.63 3.32 -9.88
C ALA A 40 -2.49 3.18 -8.86
N ALA A 41 -2.63 3.74 -7.66
CA ALA A 41 -1.66 3.60 -6.58
C ALA A 41 -1.60 2.15 -6.06
N VAL A 42 -2.75 1.48 -5.94
CA VAL A 42 -2.84 0.06 -5.57
C VAL A 42 -2.14 -0.81 -6.61
N GLY A 43 -2.44 -0.62 -7.90
CA GLY A 43 -1.78 -1.41 -8.96
C GLY A 43 -0.27 -1.23 -8.98
N ARG A 44 0.23 -0.01 -8.78
CA ARG A 44 1.68 0.25 -8.66
C ARG A 44 2.29 -0.39 -7.42
N LEU A 45 1.59 -0.33 -6.29
CA LEU A 45 2.01 -0.98 -5.06
C LEU A 45 2.10 -2.50 -5.25
N GLU A 46 1.11 -3.13 -5.86
CA GLU A 46 1.11 -4.58 -6.15
C GLU A 46 2.31 -4.97 -7.01
N GLU A 47 2.59 -4.23 -8.08
CA GLU A 47 3.74 -4.48 -8.96
C GLU A 47 5.08 -4.28 -8.23
N ALA A 48 5.18 -3.25 -7.39
CA ALA A 48 6.39 -2.96 -6.62
C ALA A 48 6.62 -4.02 -5.53
N VAL A 49 5.58 -4.42 -4.80
CA VAL A 49 5.65 -5.48 -3.78
C VAL A 49 5.97 -6.83 -4.41
N GLY A 50 5.41 -7.15 -5.58
CA GLY A 50 5.76 -8.36 -6.32
C GLY A 50 7.24 -8.41 -6.68
N ARG A 51 7.80 -7.30 -7.18
CA ARG A 51 9.25 -7.20 -7.44
C ARG A 51 10.10 -7.30 -6.17
N LEU A 52 9.67 -6.65 -5.09
CA LEU A 52 10.35 -6.76 -3.80
C LEU A 52 10.38 -8.20 -3.29
N HIS A 53 9.27 -8.94 -3.43
CA HIS A 53 9.19 -10.33 -2.99
C HIS A 53 10.25 -11.20 -3.67
N GLU A 54 10.40 -11.09 -4.99
CA GLU A 54 11.41 -11.85 -5.75
C GLU A 54 12.85 -11.50 -5.31
N LEU A 55 13.14 -10.20 -5.18
CA LEU A 55 14.47 -9.70 -4.80
C LEU A 55 14.83 -10.11 -3.37
N VAL A 56 13.90 -9.94 -2.43
CA VAL A 56 14.07 -10.29 -1.02
C VAL A 56 14.19 -11.79 -0.84
N SER A 57 13.39 -12.60 -1.55
CA SER A 57 13.47 -14.06 -1.50
C SER A 57 14.83 -14.54 -2.01
N THR A 58 15.31 -13.99 -3.12
CA THR A 58 16.66 -14.30 -3.66
C THR A 58 17.76 -13.95 -2.65
N ALA A 59 17.68 -12.78 -2.01
CA ALA A 59 18.65 -12.36 -1.00
C ALA A 59 18.63 -13.27 0.25
N LEU A 60 17.43 -13.70 0.68
CA LEU A 60 17.25 -14.62 1.80
C LEU A 60 17.74 -16.04 1.48
N ASP A 61 17.52 -16.54 0.27
CA ASP A 61 18.04 -17.86 -0.14
C ASP A 61 19.57 -17.86 -0.27
N GLY A 62 20.18 -16.72 -0.61
CA GLY A 62 21.64 -16.58 -0.71
C GLY A 62 22.34 -16.37 0.64
N GLN A 63 21.90 -15.40 1.44
CA GLN A 63 22.57 -14.97 2.68
C GLN A 63 21.85 -15.39 3.97
N GLY A 64 20.60 -15.84 3.90
CA GLY A 64 19.79 -16.19 5.07
C GLY A 64 19.40 -15.00 5.95
N ARG A 65 19.68 -13.76 5.53
CA ARG A 65 19.38 -12.55 6.30
C ARG A 65 19.18 -11.34 5.38
N LEU A 66 18.18 -10.52 5.71
CA LEU A 66 17.98 -9.21 5.07
C LEU A 66 18.90 -8.16 5.68
N GLU A 67 19.35 -7.22 4.85
CA GLU A 67 20.02 -6.04 5.36
C GLU A 67 19.08 -5.24 6.29
N PRO A 68 19.58 -4.74 7.43
CA PRO A 68 18.75 -3.99 8.40
C PRO A 68 18.02 -2.78 7.77
N LYS A 69 18.62 -2.17 6.75
CA LYS A 69 18.02 -1.05 6.01
C LYS A 69 16.79 -1.51 5.22
N VAL A 70 16.87 -2.68 4.57
CA VAL A 70 15.75 -3.26 3.80
C VAL A 70 14.62 -3.63 4.73
N GLU A 71 14.92 -4.26 5.87
CA GLU A 71 13.93 -4.60 6.89
C GLU A 71 13.21 -3.35 7.42
N THR A 72 13.96 -2.26 7.68
CA THR A 72 13.39 -0.97 8.12
C THR A 72 12.44 -0.37 7.09
N GLU A 73 12.81 -0.38 5.80
CA GLU A 73 11.96 0.14 4.74
C GLU A 73 10.70 -0.71 4.55
N LEU A 74 10.80 -2.05 4.65
CA LEU A 74 9.63 -2.94 4.61
C LEU A 74 8.66 -2.67 5.77
N LEU A 75 9.19 -2.47 6.99
CA LEU A 75 8.38 -2.07 8.15
C LEU A 75 7.69 -0.72 7.92
N ALA A 76 8.39 0.24 7.32
CA ALA A 76 7.83 1.56 7.03
C ALA A 76 6.69 1.48 6.00
N ILE A 77 6.84 0.67 4.94
CA ILE A 77 5.78 0.39 3.95
C ILE A 77 4.55 -0.20 4.66
N MET A 78 4.75 -1.20 5.53
CA MET A 78 3.62 -1.78 6.29
C MET A 78 2.93 -0.76 7.21
N GLY A 79 3.70 0.15 7.83
CA GLY A 79 3.16 1.26 8.61
C GLY A 79 2.25 2.16 7.78
N GLU A 80 2.71 2.56 6.59
CA GLU A 80 1.94 3.38 5.63
C GLU A 80 0.65 2.69 5.19
N LEU A 81 0.71 1.39 4.88
CA LEU A 81 -0.49 0.60 4.53
C LEU A 81 -1.49 0.53 5.69
N THR A 82 -1.01 0.40 6.92
CA THR A 82 -1.86 0.33 8.12
C THR A 82 -2.64 1.62 8.34
N VAL A 83 -2.07 2.78 8.00
CA VAL A 83 -2.73 4.08 8.11
C VAL A 83 -3.41 4.54 6.82
N GLY A 84 -3.43 3.71 5.78
CA GLY A 84 -4.12 3.99 4.51
C GLY A 84 -3.36 4.89 3.53
N LEU A 85 -2.06 5.07 3.72
CA LEU A 85 -1.18 5.87 2.85
C LEU A 85 -0.66 5.03 1.67
N ILE A 86 -1.57 4.63 0.77
CA ILE A 86 -1.27 3.70 -0.33
C ILE A 86 -0.28 4.30 -1.34
N THR A 87 -0.39 5.60 -1.62
CA THR A 87 0.49 6.25 -2.61
C THR A 87 1.93 6.33 -2.09
N GLU A 88 2.09 6.65 -0.81
CA GLU A 88 3.38 6.73 -0.12
C GLU A 88 4.03 5.35 -0.02
N ALA A 89 3.24 4.34 0.35
CA ALA A 89 3.67 2.95 0.37
C ALA A 89 4.13 2.49 -1.03
N ALA A 90 3.39 2.84 -2.09
CA ALA A 90 3.76 2.50 -3.46
C ALA A 90 5.10 3.14 -3.85
N VAL A 91 5.26 4.45 -3.62
CA VAL A 91 6.49 5.19 -3.95
C VAL A 91 7.69 4.66 -3.15
N ARG A 92 7.50 4.27 -1.88
CA ARG A 92 8.56 3.66 -1.09
C ARG A 92 8.91 2.26 -1.61
N ALA A 93 7.91 1.42 -1.89
CA ALA A 93 8.13 0.09 -2.43
C ALA A 93 8.86 0.12 -3.79
N GLU A 94 8.46 1.02 -4.69
CA GLU A 94 9.12 1.25 -5.98
C GLU A 94 10.60 1.62 -5.81
N ARG A 95 10.90 2.57 -4.91
CA ARG A 95 12.29 2.98 -4.62
C ARG A 95 13.11 1.89 -3.99
N LEU A 96 12.54 1.10 -3.08
CA LEU A 96 13.24 -0.02 -2.47
C LEU A 96 13.54 -1.10 -3.51
N ALA A 97 12.58 -1.43 -4.38
CA ALA A 97 12.77 -2.38 -5.46
C ALA A 97 13.86 -1.92 -6.45
N ALA A 98 13.87 -0.64 -6.80
CA ALA A 98 14.88 -0.06 -7.67
C ALA A 98 16.29 -0.09 -7.04
N GLN A 99 16.40 0.12 -5.72
CA GLN A 99 17.68 -0.01 -4.99
C GLN A 99 18.19 -1.45 -5.00
N LEU A 100 17.33 -2.43 -4.76
CA LEU A 100 17.69 -3.84 -4.68
C LEU A 100 17.97 -4.49 -6.05
N GLY A 101 17.29 -4.04 -7.11
CA GLY A 101 17.50 -4.53 -8.47
C GLY A 101 18.62 -3.80 -9.23
N GLY A 102 19.24 -2.79 -8.63
CA GLY A 102 20.31 -1.97 -9.20
C GLY A 102 21.70 -2.27 -8.65
N GLU A 103 21.84 -3.31 -7.81
CA GLU A 103 23.13 -3.82 -7.31
C GLU A 103 23.70 -4.95 -8.19
#